data_AF-A0A7X7M713-F1
#
_entry.id   AF-A0A7X7M713-F1
#
_cell.length_a   1.000
_cell.length_b   1.000
_cell.length_c   1.000
_cell.angle_alpha   90.00
_cell.angle_beta   90.00
_cell.angle_gamma   90.00
#
_symmetry.space_group_name_H-M   'P 1'
#
loop_
_entity.id
_entity.type
_entity.pdbx_description
1 polymer ?
#
loop_
_entity_poly.entity_id
_entity_poly.type
_entity_poly.pdbx_seq_one_letter_code
_entity_poly.pdbx_strand_id
1 'polypeptide(L)'
;MFPLVHYFVNSQIYGSVPKLMVLGGLFPDIAAGAGWDRDKAHTMGADFHAWCGQNAPQALPLARGIISHGTEPPGVDFHADEFWPGYRKGWCFLVGEKYLDQVAQVTRLPQNLIWWKAHNFVEISYELITDADHPQIKNQLMAALEDHRAVTQAAAVLADYIGLPRQDIISSFQNVPNIFAIDDISPERLAYKQNLAFMVRHGVMDADVKAMAELLEQMSRDLKPGYYPFCRLLIDFTARVLAAY
;
A
#
# COMPACT_ATOMS: atom_id res chain seq x y z
N MET A 1 -3.13 -2.47 0.72
CA MET A 1 -1.95 -3.05 1.41
C MET A 1 -0.89 -1.96 1.64
N PHE A 2 0.19 -2.27 2.36
CA PHE A 2 1.23 -1.28 2.67
C PHE A 2 2.46 -1.43 1.73
N PRO A 3 3.35 -0.42 1.69
CA PRO A 3 4.35 -0.26 0.64
C PRO A 3 5.33 -1.42 0.40
N LEU A 4 5.75 -2.16 1.44
CA LEU A 4 6.75 -3.21 1.28
C LEU A 4 6.15 -4.40 0.51
N VAL A 5 4.91 -4.79 0.80
CA VAL A 5 4.27 -5.91 0.10
C VAL A 5 4.02 -5.58 -1.38
N HIS A 6 3.60 -4.35 -1.69
CA HIS A 6 3.47 -3.90 -3.08
C HIS A 6 4.80 -3.98 -3.83
N TYR A 7 5.89 -3.52 -3.22
CA TYR A 7 7.22 -3.65 -3.80
C TYR A 7 7.59 -5.13 -4.01
N PHE A 8 7.37 -5.97 -2.99
CA PHE A 8 7.68 -7.39 -3.06
C PHE A 8 6.95 -8.06 -4.23
N VAL A 9 5.64 -7.89 -4.35
CA VAL A 9 4.85 -8.45 -5.46
C VAL A 9 5.37 -7.95 -6.81
N ASN A 10 5.62 -6.65 -6.95
CA ASN A 10 6.18 -6.08 -8.19
C ASN A 10 7.55 -6.70 -8.54
N SER A 11 8.40 -6.94 -7.55
CA SER A 11 9.71 -7.58 -7.77
C SER A 11 9.58 -9.01 -8.28
N GLN A 12 8.55 -9.75 -7.82
CA GLN A 12 8.30 -11.12 -8.27
C GLN A 12 7.72 -11.16 -9.69
N ILE A 13 6.87 -10.19 -10.04
CA ILE A 13 6.24 -10.12 -11.37
C ILE A 13 7.25 -9.64 -12.43
N TYR A 14 7.97 -8.56 -12.16
CA TYR A 14 8.79 -7.88 -13.15
C TYR A 14 10.29 -8.22 -13.08
N GLY A 15 10.74 -8.95 -12.05
CA GLY A 15 12.14 -9.28 -11.80
C GLY A 15 13.01 -8.11 -11.34
N SER A 16 12.57 -6.87 -11.57
CA SER A 16 13.20 -5.65 -11.06
C SER A 16 12.15 -4.55 -10.87
N VAL A 17 12.37 -3.67 -9.88
CA VAL A 17 11.48 -2.55 -9.58
C VAL A 17 12.27 -1.24 -9.67
N PRO A 18 12.30 -0.57 -10.84
CA PRO A 18 12.98 0.71 -10.99
C PRO A 18 12.29 1.80 -10.15
N LYS A 19 13.01 2.87 -9.82
CA LYS A 19 12.53 3.93 -8.92
C LYS A 19 11.19 4.53 -9.32
N LEU A 20 10.93 4.73 -10.61
CA LEU A 20 9.62 5.20 -11.08
C LEU A 20 8.49 4.21 -10.77
N MET A 21 8.73 2.91 -10.90
CA MET A 21 7.74 1.89 -10.54
C MET A 21 7.49 1.86 -9.03
N VAL A 22 8.53 2.07 -8.23
CA VAL A 22 8.38 2.26 -6.78
C VAL A 22 7.45 3.43 -6.46
N LEU A 23 7.72 4.60 -7.02
CA LEU A 23 6.88 5.78 -6.83
C LEU A 23 5.45 5.55 -7.32
N GLY A 24 5.29 4.76 -8.39
CA GLY A 24 3.98 4.37 -8.92
C GLY A 24 3.19 3.51 -7.94
N GLY A 25 3.84 2.52 -7.32
CA GLY A 25 3.23 1.68 -6.29
C GLY A 25 3.02 2.37 -4.95
N LEU A 26 3.45 3.62 -4.78
CA LEU A 26 3.17 4.44 -3.60
C LEU A 26 2.05 5.46 -3.85
N PHE A 27 1.92 5.92 -5.09
CA PHE A 27 1.08 7.07 -5.41
C PHE A 27 -0.40 6.89 -5.04
N PRO A 28 -1.07 5.76 -5.32
CA PRO A 28 -2.49 5.59 -5.01
C PRO A 28 -2.84 5.87 -3.54
N ASP A 29 -2.00 5.44 -2.61
CA ASP A 29 -2.24 5.64 -1.17
C ASP A 29 -1.95 7.07 -0.68
N ILE A 30 -1.11 7.82 -1.40
CA ILE A 30 -0.75 9.20 -1.03
C ILE A 30 -1.44 10.26 -1.89
N ALA A 31 -2.25 9.87 -2.87
CA ALA A 31 -2.93 10.78 -3.79
C ALA A 31 -3.80 11.81 -3.07
N ALA A 32 -4.46 11.40 -1.97
CA ALA A 32 -5.20 12.31 -1.10
C ALA A 32 -4.34 13.41 -0.46
N GLY A 33 -3.07 13.10 -0.16
CA GLY A 33 -2.11 14.08 0.33
C GLY A 33 -1.72 15.14 -0.72
N ALA A 34 -1.87 14.83 -2.01
CA ALA A 34 -1.73 15.79 -3.11
C ALA A 34 -3.04 16.55 -3.42
N GLY A 35 -4.10 16.33 -2.64
CA GLY A 35 -5.41 16.93 -2.88
C GLY A 35 -6.26 16.21 -3.94
N TRP A 36 -5.90 14.97 -4.30
CA TRP A 36 -6.70 14.17 -5.23
C TRP A 36 -7.60 13.13 -4.53
N ASP A 37 -8.48 12.51 -5.30
CA ASP A 37 -9.41 11.49 -4.86
C ASP A 37 -8.67 10.16 -4.79
N ARG A 38 -8.68 9.57 -3.60
CA ARG A 38 -7.99 8.32 -3.31
C ARG A 38 -8.55 7.17 -4.15
N ASP A 39 -9.86 7.08 -4.32
CA ASP A 39 -10.49 5.97 -5.02
C ASP A 39 -10.22 6.06 -6.52
N LYS A 40 -10.25 7.27 -7.11
CA LYS A 40 -9.79 7.49 -8.50
C LYS A 40 -8.33 7.08 -8.69
N ALA A 41 -7.47 7.36 -7.72
CA ALA A 41 -6.07 6.97 -7.80
C ALA A 41 -5.87 5.44 -7.76
N HIS A 42 -6.81 4.69 -7.15
CA HIS A 42 -6.79 3.23 -7.15
C HIS A 42 -7.40 2.62 -8.43
N THR A 43 -8.27 3.34 -9.16
CA THR A 43 -8.89 2.83 -10.40
C THR A 43 -8.24 3.34 -11.70
N MET A 44 -7.30 4.28 -11.62
CA MET A 44 -6.70 4.90 -12.82
C MET A 44 -5.71 4.04 -13.60
N GLY A 45 -5.42 2.81 -13.18
CA GLY A 45 -4.26 2.04 -13.63
C GLY A 45 -4.19 1.82 -15.13
N ALA A 46 -5.26 1.30 -15.73
CA ALA A 46 -5.32 1.03 -17.17
C ALA A 46 -5.25 2.31 -18.02
N ASP A 47 -6.04 3.31 -17.65
CA ASP A 47 -6.12 4.58 -18.36
C ASP A 47 -4.79 5.34 -18.31
N PHE A 48 -4.16 5.39 -17.13
CA PHE A 48 -2.86 6.02 -16.96
C PHE A 48 -1.75 5.31 -17.72
N HIS A 49 -1.77 3.98 -17.77
CA HIS A 49 -0.84 3.20 -18.57
C HIS A 49 -0.97 3.51 -20.07
N ALA A 50 -2.20 3.52 -20.59
CA ALA A 50 -2.47 3.87 -21.99
C ALA A 50 -2.01 5.31 -22.30
N TRP A 51 -2.32 6.26 -21.40
CA TRP A 51 -1.91 7.66 -21.54
C TRP A 51 -0.38 7.79 -21.55
N CYS A 52 0.34 7.10 -20.66
CA CYS A 52 1.80 7.10 -20.65
C CYS A 52 2.38 6.53 -21.95
N GLY A 53 1.79 5.45 -22.49
CA GLY A 53 2.23 4.89 -23.77
C GLY A 53 2.16 5.88 -24.93
N GLN A 54 1.22 6.84 -24.90
CA GLN A 54 1.03 7.84 -25.95
C GLN A 54 1.81 9.14 -25.68
N ASN A 55 1.85 9.60 -24.43
CA ASN A 55 2.30 10.95 -24.09
C ASN A 55 3.63 10.98 -23.33
N ALA A 56 3.97 9.91 -22.59
CA ALA A 56 5.19 9.85 -21.78
C ALA A 56 5.74 8.41 -21.68
N PRO A 57 6.23 7.79 -22.78
CA PRO A 57 6.65 6.38 -22.78
C PRO A 57 7.76 6.04 -21.76
N GLN A 58 8.61 7.01 -21.44
CA GLN A 58 9.63 6.91 -20.39
C GLN A 58 9.05 6.71 -18.98
N ALA A 59 7.77 6.99 -18.79
CA ALA A 59 7.05 6.83 -17.53
C ALA A 59 6.24 5.52 -17.45
N LEU A 60 6.34 4.62 -18.43
CA LEU A 60 5.71 3.31 -18.34
C LEU A 60 6.06 2.53 -17.06
N PRO A 61 7.28 2.60 -16.49
CA PRO A 61 7.53 1.98 -15.19
C PRO A 61 6.68 2.57 -14.06
N LEU A 62 6.44 3.89 -14.06
CA LEU A 62 5.53 4.55 -13.11
C LEU A 62 4.11 4.01 -13.25
N ALA A 63 3.61 3.93 -14.48
CA ALA A 63 2.29 3.40 -14.75
C ALA A 63 2.15 1.93 -14.31
N ARG A 64 3.18 1.11 -14.53
CA ARG A 64 3.22 -0.28 -14.05
C ARG A 64 3.13 -0.39 -12.53
N GLY A 65 3.73 0.54 -11.79
CA GLY A 65 3.58 0.59 -10.33
C GLY A 65 2.16 0.93 -9.89
N ILE A 66 1.51 1.88 -10.57
CA ILE A 66 0.13 2.29 -10.24
C ILE A 66 -0.88 1.19 -10.60
N ILE A 67 -0.77 0.62 -11.80
CA ILE A 67 -1.69 -0.40 -12.28
C ILE A 67 -1.59 -1.71 -11.47
N SER A 68 -0.39 -2.05 -10.96
CA SER A 68 -0.24 -3.23 -10.11
C SER A 68 -0.72 -3.01 -8.68
N HIS A 69 -0.72 -1.76 -8.20
CA HIS A 69 -1.28 -1.39 -6.90
C HIS A 69 -2.80 -1.50 -6.88
N GLY A 70 -3.45 -0.89 -7.87
CA GLY A 70 -4.86 -0.52 -7.86
C GLY A 70 -5.90 -1.65 -7.90
N THR A 71 -7.15 -1.23 -8.08
CA THR A 71 -8.33 -2.09 -8.15
C THR A 71 -8.87 -2.26 -9.57
N GLU A 72 -8.53 -1.36 -10.49
CA GLU A 72 -8.90 -1.43 -11.90
C GLU A 72 -7.68 -1.20 -12.81
N PRO A 73 -7.18 -2.25 -13.50
CA PRO A 73 -7.64 -3.63 -13.47
C PRO A 73 -7.28 -4.32 -12.12
N PRO A 74 -7.74 -5.56 -11.86
CA PRO A 74 -7.51 -6.26 -10.58
C PRO A 74 -6.03 -6.43 -10.19
N GLY A 75 -5.49 -5.46 -9.47
CA GLY A 75 -4.14 -5.46 -8.93
C GLY A 75 -4.08 -6.01 -7.51
N VAL A 76 -3.06 -5.59 -6.77
CA VAL A 76 -2.78 -6.05 -5.42
C VAL A 76 -3.93 -5.71 -4.46
N ASP A 77 -4.38 -4.44 -4.45
CA ASP A 77 -5.44 -4.01 -3.54
C ASP A 77 -6.79 -4.62 -3.90
N PHE A 78 -7.05 -4.92 -5.18
CA PHE A 78 -8.26 -5.65 -5.54
C PHE A 78 -8.36 -6.98 -4.79
N HIS A 79 -7.27 -7.75 -4.74
CA HIS A 79 -7.28 -9.07 -4.11
C HIS A 79 -7.15 -9.00 -2.58
N ALA A 80 -6.45 -7.99 -2.07
CA ALA A 80 -6.32 -7.78 -0.63
C ALA A 80 -7.63 -7.24 -0.01
N ASP A 81 -8.32 -6.32 -0.68
CA ASP A 81 -9.41 -5.54 -0.11
C ASP A 81 -10.77 -5.86 -0.72
N GLU A 82 -10.88 -6.01 -2.04
CA GLU A 82 -12.18 -6.04 -2.72
C GLU A 82 -12.72 -7.47 -2.91
N PHE A 83 -11.88 -8.39 -3.39
CA PHE A 83 -12.33 -9.73 -3.77
C PHE A 83 -11.28 -10.82 -3.57
N TRP A 84 -11.67 -11.85 -2.82
CA TRP A 84 -10.96 -13.11 -2.73
C TRP A 84 -11.86 -14.29 -3.14
N PRO A 85 -11.39 -15.24 -3.97
CA PRO A 85 -12.21 -16.36 -4.43
C PRO A 85 -12.86 -17.15 -3.28
N GLY A 86 -14.17 -17.34 -3.36
CA GLY A 86 -14.94 -18.07 -2.35
C GLY A 86 -15.28 -17.27 -1.10
N TYR A 87 -15.02 -15.96 -1.08
CA TYR A 87 -15.31 -15.10 0.06
C TYR A 87 -16.00 -13.79 -0.36
N ARG A 88 -16.63 -13.12 0.62
CA ARG A 88 -17.46 -11.92 0.38
C ARG A 88 -16.68 -10.63 0.15
N LYS A 89 -15.36 -10.66 0.35
CA LYS A 89 -14.47 -9.50 0.28
C LYS A 89 -13.02 -9.95 -0.01
N GLY A 90 -12.04 -9.06 0.01
CA GLY A 90 -10.62 -9.38 -0.16
C GLY A 90 -10.01 -10.25 0.95
N TRP A 91 -8.80 -10.75 0.71
CA TRP A 91 -8.09 -11.66 1.60
C TRP A 91 -7.88 -11.07 3.00
N CYS A 92 -7.48 -9.81 3.10
CA CYS A 92 -7.19 -9.19 4.39
C CYS A 92 -8.45 -9.06 5.25
N PHE A 93 -9.64 -8.95 4.62
CA PHE A 93 -10.91 -9.02 5.33
C PHE A 93 -11.27 -10.43 5.80
N LEU A 94 -10.92 -11.48 5.03
CA LEU A 94 -11.13 -12.87 5.41
C LEU A 94 -10.30 -13.22 6.65
N VAL A 95 -8.99 -13.03 6.57
CA VAL A 95 -8.09 -13.42 7.66
C VAL A 95 -8.17 -12.49 8.87
N GLY A 96 -8.66 -11.25 8.67
CA GLY A 96 -8.89 -10.28 9.73
C GLY A 96 -10.05 -10.63 10.67
N GLU A 97 -11.02 -11.46 10.24
CA GLU A 97 -12.23 -11.73 11.05
C GLU A 97 -11.92 -12.35 12.41
N LYS A 98 -10.90 -13.20 12.50
CA LYS A 98 -10.50 -13.82 13.77
C LYS A 98 -9.87 -12.85 14.78
N TYR A 99 -9.57 -11.62 14.37
CA TYR A 99 -8.94 -10.59 15.21
C TYR A 99 -9.89 -9.44 15.57
N LEU A 100 -11.17 -9.49 15.18
CA LEU A 100 -12.11 -8.38 15.37
C LEU A 100 -12.19 -7.90 16.82
N ASP A 101 -12.33 -8.83 17.77
CA ASP A 101 -12.47 -8.49 19.19
C ASP A 101 -11.19 -7.88 19.75
N GLN A 102 -10.02 -8.43 19.41
CA GLN A 102 -8.72 -7.90 19.83
C GLN A 102 -8.48 -6.50 19.25
N VAL A 103 -8.79 -6.30 17.96
CA VAL A 103 -8.67 -4.99 17.31
C VAL A 103 -9.63 -3.99 17.94
N ALA A 104 -10.88 -4.36 18.21
CA ALA A 104 -11.83 -3.50 18.91
C ALA A 104 -11.31 -3.08 20.29
N GLN A 105 -10.76 -4.03 21.05
CA GLN A 105 -10.22 -3.80 22.38
C GLN A 105 -9.04 -2.81 22.37
N VAL A 106 -8.06 -3.00 21.48
CA VAL A 106 -6.84 -2.17 21.48
C VAL A 106 -7.04 -0.82 20.79
N THR A 107 -7.92 -0.74 19.79
CA THR A 107 -8.13 0.51 19.03
C THR A 107 -9.22 1.39 19.61
N ARG A 108 -10.18 0.82 20.35
CA ARG A 108 -11.37 1.52 20.90
C ARG A 108 -12.19 2.27 19.86
N LEU A 109 -12.09 1.84 18.60
CA LEU A 109 -12.83 2.44 17.49
C LEU A 109 -14.31 2.07 17.54
N PRO A 110 -15.17 2.89 16.92
CA PRO A 110 -16.57 2.55 16.67
C PRO A 110 -16.74 1.19 15.98
N GLN A 111 -17.77 0.44 16.37
CA GLN A 111 -18.01 -0.93 15.89
C GLN A 111 -18.06 -1.05 14.35
N ASN A 112 -18.60 -0.03 13.67
CA ASN A 112 -18.71 0.00 12.21
C ASN A 112 -17.34 0.14 11.50
N LEU A 113 -16.28 0.52 12.22
CA LEU A 113 -14.92 0.63 11.69
C LEU A 113 -14.06 -0.61 11.99
N ILE A 114 -14.45 -1.48 12.93
CA ILE A 114 -13.60 -2.58 13.39
C ILE A 114 -13.23 -3.55 12.29
N TRP A 115 -14.17 -3.94 11.43
CA TRP A 115 -13.87 -4.85 10.32
C TRP A 115 -12.88 -4.21 9.33
N TRP A 116 -13.07 -2.93 9.02
CA TRP A 116 -12.12 -2.14 8.25
C TRP A 116 -10.81 -1.88 9.00
N LYS A 117 -10.69 -2.04 10.31
CA LYS A 117 -9.37 -1.92 10.96
C LYS A 117 -8.68 -3.25 11.17
N ALA A 118 -9.44 -4.33 11.29
CA ALA A 118 -8.88 -5.67 11.30
C ALA A 118 -8.17 -6.00 9.98
N HIS A 119 -8.71 -5.62 8.81
CA HIS A 119 -7.96 -5.80 7.56
C HIS A 119 -6.67 -4.97 7.57
N ASN A 120 -6.70 -3.68 7.96
CA ASN A 120 -5.47 -2.88 8.02
C ASN A 120 -4.41 -3.50 8.95
N PHE A 121 -4.82 -4.09 10.08
CA PHE A 121 -3.88 -4.79 10.97
C PHE A 121 -3.24 -6.01 10.28
N VAL A 122 -3.99 -6.76 9.47
CA VAL A 122 -3.42 -7.85 8.64
C VAL A 122 -2.37 -7.29 7.69
N GLU A 123 -2.68 -6.21 6.97
CA GLU A 123 -1.76 -5.61 6.01
C GLU A 123 -0.47 -5.11 6.68
N ILE A 124 -0.60 -4.43 7.82
CA ILE A 124 0.53 -3.95 8.62
C ILE A 124 1.37 -5.13 9.15
N SER A 125 0.72 -6.21 9.60
CA SER A 125 1.44 -7.43 10.00
C SER A 125 2.18 -8.08 8.83
N TYR A 126 1.69 -7.95 7.60
CA TYR A 126 2.40 -8.39 6.40
C TYR A 126 3.62 -7.51 6.07
N GLU A 127 3.62 -6.22 6.41
CA GLU A 127 4.83 -5.40 6.35
C GLU A 127 5.92 -5.91 7.29
N LEU A 128 5.56 -6.28 8.51
CA LEU A 128 6.51 -6.86 9.48
C LEU A 128 7.14 -8.16 8.96
N ILE A 129 6.32 -9.04 8.36
CA ILE A 129 6.84 -10.29 7.77
C ILE A 129 7.75 -9.98 6.58
N THR A 130 7.35 -9.04 5.73
CA THR A 130 8.12 -8.65 4.53
C THR A 130 9.44 -8.02 4.89
N ASP A 131 9.50 -7.10 5.87
CA ASP A 131 10.76 -6.50 6.31
C ASP A 131 11.68 -7.53 6.96
N ALA A 132 11.13 -8.44 7.77
CA ALA A 132 11.92 -9.49 8.41
C ALA A 132 12.58 -10.43 7.39
N ASP A 133 11.85 -10.82 6.35
CA ASP A 133 12.34 -11.77 5.34
C ASP A 133 13.08 -11.08 4.17
N HIS A 134 12.81 -9.79 3.92
CA HIS A 134 13.35 -8.99 2.82
C HIS A 134 13.74 -7.56 3.27
N PRO A 135 14.69 -7.41 4.22
CA PRO A 135 15.03 -6.13 4.86
C PRO A 135 15.60 -5.07 3.92
N GLN A 136 16.01 -5.46 2.71
CA GLN A 136 16.48 -4.53 1.68
C GLN A 136 15.36 -3.70 1.03
N ILE A 137 14.10 -4.14 1.10
CA ILE A 137 12.99 -3.48 0.40
C ILE A 137 12.78 -2.06 0.93
N LYS A 138 12.81 -1.85 2.24
CA LYS A 138 12.68 -0.50 2.82
C LYS A 138 13.77 0.46 2.32
N ASN A 139 14.99 -0.03 2.16
CA ASN A 139 16.10 0.79 1.64
C ASN A 139 15.85 1.16 0.16
N GLN A 140 15.26 0.26 -0.62
CA GLN A 140 14.91 0.52 -2.02
C GLN A 140 13.74 1.52 -2.15
N LEU A 141 12.75 1.44 -1.25
CA LEU A 141 11.67 2.43 -1.15
C LEU A 141 12.23 3.81 -0.81
N MET A 142 13.06 3.92 0.23
CA MET A 142 13.70 5.17 0.63
C MET A 142 14.58 5.73 -0.49
N ALA A 143 15.39 4.91 -1.16
CA ALA A 143 16.23 5.34 -2.26
C ALA A 143 15.45 5.85 -3.49
N ALA A 144 14.18 5.45 -3.66
CA ALA A 144 13.31 6.00 -4.69
C ALA A 144 12.72 7.36 -4.28
N LEU A 145 12.35 7.52 -3.00
CA LEU A 145 11.84 8.77 -2.43
C LEU A 145 12.92 9.87 -2.36
N GLU A 146 14.17 9.48 -2.12
CA GLU A 146 15.32 10.40 -2.07
C GLU A 146 15.87 10.76 -3.46
N ASP A 147 15.44 10.05 -4.52
CA ASP A 147 15.85 10.38 -5.88
C ASP A 147 15.03 11.56 -6.42
N HIS A 148 15.59 12.76 -6.22
CA HIS A 148 14.98 14.01 -6.67
C HIS A 148 14.63 14.03 -8.16
N ARG A 149 15.39 13.33 -9.02
CA ARG A 149 15.12 13.25 -10.45
C ARG A 149 13.90 12.35 -10.71
N ALA A 150 13.85 11.18 -10.09
CA ALA A 150 12.72 10.26 -10.22
C ALA A 150 11.43 10.87 -9.67
N VAL A 151 11.48 11.50 -8.48
CA VAL A 151 10.33 12.19 -7.86
C VAL A 151 9.85 13.34 -8.75
N THR A 152 10.77 14.18 -9.25
CA THR A 152 10.44 15.26 -10.18
C THR A 152 9.76 14.74 -11.44
N GLN A 153 10.29 13.67 -12.02
CA GLN A 153 9.74 13.08 -13.24
C GLN A 153 8.36 12.48 -12.97
N ALA A 154 8.19 11.71 -11.91
CA ALA A 154 6.91 11.14 -11.53
C ALA A 154 5.86 12.22 -11.30
N ALA A 155 6.21 13.25 -10.54
CA ALA A 155 5.31 14.36 -10.25
C ALA A 155 4.93 15.17 -11.50
N ALA A 156 5.85 15.36 -12.46
CA ALA A 156 5.51 16.04 -13.72
C ALA A 156 4.49 15.24 -14.55
N VAL A 157 4.76 13.94 -14.73
CA VAL A 157 3.89 13.05 -15.52
C VAL A 157 2.51 12.92 -14.88
N LEU A 158 2.46 12.76 -13.56
CA LEU A 158 1.20 12.73 -12.81
C LEU A 158 0.49 14.07 -12.92
N ALA A 159 1.17 15.21 -12.68
CA ALA A 159 0.55 16.53 -12.82
C ALA A 159 -0.13 16.73 -14.18
N ASP A 160 0.56 16.34 -15.26
CA ASP A 160 0.05 16.47 -16.63
C ASP A 160 -1.17 15.58 -16.89
N TYR A 161 -1.18 14.34 -16.36
CA TYR A 161 -2.32 13.43 -16.51
C TYR A 161 -3.55 13.87 -15.69
N ILE A 162 -3.32 14.42 -14.50
CA ILE A 162 -4.34 14.54 -13.45
C ILE A 162 -4.87 15.97 -13.31
N GLY A 163 -4.14 16.93 -13.85
CA GLY A 163 -4.47 18.36 -13.79
C GLY A 163 -4.20 19.00 -12.43
N LEU A 164 -3.24 18.49 -11.65
CA LEU A 164 -2.85 19.08 -10.36
C LEU A 164 -1.48 19.78 -10.44
N PRO A 165 -1.21 20.74 -9.54
CA PRO A 165 0.12 21.35 -9.45
C PRO A 165 1.18 20.31 -9.13
N ARG A 166 2.26 20.29 -9.92
CA ARG A 166 3.41 19.39 -9.71
C ARG A 166 3.97 19.46 -8.29
N GLN A 167 3.98 20.64 -7.67
CA GLN A 167 4.52 20.81 -6.32
C GLN A 167 3.71 20.03 -5.28
N ASP A 168 2.40 19.90 -5.43
CA ASP A 168 1.55 19.17 -4.48
C ASP A 168 1.87 17.67 -4.50
N ILE A 169 2.15 17.13 -5.69
CA ILE A 169 2.56 15.73 -5.88
C ILE A 169 3.98 15.49 -5.36
N ILE A 170 4.91 16.45 -5.55
CA ILE A 170 6.24 16.36 -4.94
C ILE A 170 6.11 16.32 -3.41
N SER A 171 5.29 17.22 -2.85
CA SER A 171 5.06 17.29 -1.41
C SER A 171 4.40 16.03 -0.87
N SER A 172 3.50 15.38 -1.61
CA SER A 172 2.93 14.09 -1.19
C SER A 172 3.98 12.99 -1.13
N PHE A 173 4.88 12.88 -2.12
CA PHE A 173 5.98 11.92 -2.07
C PHE A 173 6.94 12.20 -0.91
N GLN A 174 7.30 13.46 -0.68
CA GLN A 174 8.17 13.85 0.45
C GLN A 174 7.54 13.55 1.82
N ASN A 175 6.22 13.49 1.90
CA ASN A 175 5.49 13.18 3.13
C ASN A 175 5.32 11.68 3.39
N VAL A 176 5.76 10.80 2.48
CA VAL A 176 5.63 9.34 2.61
C VAL A 176 6.19 8.80 3.95
N PRO A 177 7.40 9.18 4.42
CA PRO A 177 7.91 8.73 5.73
C PRO A 177 7.11 9.24 6.95
N ASN A 178 6.29 10.27 6.76
CA ASN A 178 5.38 10.75 7.81
C ASN A 178 4.10 9.93 7.86
N ILE A 179 3.63 9.45 6.70
CA ILE A 179 2.41 8.64 6.56
C ILE A 179 2.69 7.19 6.94
N PHE A 180 3.80 6.63 6.44
CA PHE A 180 4.18 5.24 6.61
C PHE A 180 5.45 5.12 7.46
N ALA A 181 5.63 3.96 8.11
CA ALA A 181 6.81 3.68 8.93
C ALA A 181 7.98 3.09 8.10
N ILE A 182 8.18 3.52 6.86
CA ILE A 182 9.15 2.88 5.93
C ILE A 182 10.59 2.97 6.45
N ASP A 183 10.90 4.02 7.22
CA ASP A 183 12.20 4.24 7.86
C ASP A 183 12.45 3.32 9.07
N ASP A 184 11.40 2.82 9.71
CA ASP A 184 11.45 2.01 10.92
C ASP A 184 10.24 1.06 10.96
N ILE A 185 10.42 -0.12 10.37
CA ILE A 185 9.41 -1.18 10.35
C ILE A 185 9.51 -1.99 11.66
N SER A 186 8.99 -1.39 12.73
CA SER A 186 8.81 -2.04 14.04
C SER A 186 7.33 -2.04 14.45
N PRO A 187 6.87 -3.01 15.25
CA PRO A 187 5.49 -3.04 15.73
C PRO A 187 5.07 -1.72 16.41
N GLU A 188 5.97 -1.14 17.21
CA GLU A 188 5.74 0.11 17.93
C GLU A 188 5.56 1.29 16.96
N ARG A 189 6.44 1.40 15.95
CA ARG A 189 6.37 2.49 14.98
C ARG A 189 5.14 2.37 14.09
N LEU A 190 4.81 1.16 13.64
CA LEU A 190 3.61 0.90 12.84
C LEU A 190 2.34 1.18 13.63
N ALA A 191 2.26 0.73 14.89
CA ALA A 191 1.13 1.04 15.77
C ALA A 191 0.97 2.55 16.00
N TYR A 192 2.08 3.26 16.22
CA TYR A 192 2.09 4.70 16.36
C TYR A 192 1.56 5.42 15.10
N LYS A 193 2.07 5.07 13.90
CA LYS A 193 1.59 5.65 12.63
C LYS A 193 0.10 5.35 12.40
N GLN A 194 -0.33 4.13 12.70
CA GLN A 194 -1.74 3.76 12.58
C GLN A 194 -2.64 4.54 13.54
N ASN A 195 -2.19 4.78 14.78
CA ASN A 195 -2.91 5.63 15.72
C ASN A 195 -3.00 7.09 15.24
N LEU A 196 -1.92 7.65 14.69
CA LEU A 196 -1.98 8.98 14.07
C LEU A 196 -3.04 9.04 12.95
N ALA A 197 -3.14 7.99 12.12
CA ALA A 197 -4.17 7.91 11.10
C ALA A 197 -5.58 7.86 11.70
N PHE A 198 -5.78 7.20 12.84
CA PHE A 198 -7.06 7.20 13.55
C PHE A 198 -7.42 8.57 14.12
N MET A 199 -6.46 9.27 14.72
CA MET A 199 -6.65 10.61 15.23
C MET A 199 -7.08 11.57 14.12
N VAL A 200 -6.37 11.55 12.98
CA VAL A 200 -6.61 12.47 11.86
C VAL A 200 -7.92 12.15 11.12
N ARG A 201 -8.21 10.86 10.88
CA ARG A 201 -9.35 10.47 10.03
C ARG A 201 -10.66 10.25 10.80
N HIS A 202 -10.58 9.83 12.06
CA HIS A 202 -11.73 9.38 12.84
C HIS A 202 -11.89 10.10 14.18
N GLY A 203 -10.96 10.99 14.55
CA GLY A 203 -11.01 11.74 15.81
C GLY A 203 -10.83 10.88 17.06
N VAL A 204 -10.27 9.67 16.93
CA VAL A 204 -10.04 8.77 18.06
C VAL A 204 -8.67 9.03 18.66
N MET A 205 -8.64 9.32 19.96
CA MET A 205 -7.46 9.84 20.67
C MET A 205 -6.95 8.91 21.77
N ASP A 206 -7.65 7.81 22.05
CA ASP A 206 -7.42 6.96 23.22
C ASP A 206 -7.11 5.49 22.88
N ALA A 207 -6.72 5.19 21.63
CA ALA A 207 -6.24 3.88 21.27
C ALA A 207 -4.99 3.50 22.09
N ASP A 208 -4.89 2.22 22.49
CA ASP A 208 -3.76 1.71 23.25
C ASP A 208 -2.63 1.34 22.30
N VAL A 209 -1.77 2.31 21.97
CA VAL A 209 -0.66 2.13 21.01
C VAL A 209 0.26 0.98 21.41
N LYS A 210 0.47 0.74 22.71
CA LYS A 210 1.31 -0.35 23.18
C LYS A 210 0.63 -1.69 22.91
N ALA A 211 -0.64 -1.85 23.28
CA ALA A 211 -1.39 -3.07 23.02
C ALA A 211 -1.59 -3.31 21.50
N MET A 212 -1.70 -2.24 20.70
CA MET A 212 -1.70 -2.34 19.24
C MET A 212 -0.38 -2.92 18.71
N ALA A 213 0.77 -2.47 19.21
CA ALA A 213 2.08 -3.00 18.83
C ALA A 213 2.22 -4.48 19.18
N GLU A 214 1.85 -4.86 20.40
CA GLU A 214 1.83 -6.26 20.86
C GLU A 214 0.93 -7.14 19.97
N LEU A 215 -0.25 -6.62 19.59
CA LEU A 215 -1.16 -7.31 18.69
C LEU A 215 -0.58 -7.47 17.27
N LEU A 216 0.04 -6.43 16.70
CA LEU A 216 0.68 -6.50 15.39
C LEU A 216 1.82 -7.54 15.37
N GLU A 217 2.61 -7.59 16.44
CA GLU A 217 3.68 -8.57 16.60
C GLU A 217 3.12 -9.99 16.67
N GLN A 218 2.06 -10.21 17.47
CA GLN A 218 1.36 -11.49 17.54
C GLN A 218 0.78 -11.90 16.18
N MET A 219 0.04 -11.00 15.53
CA MET A 219 -0.57 -11.24 14.23
C MET A 219 0.48 -11.58 13.16
N SER A 220 1.65 -10.94 13.17
CA SER A 220 2.72 -11.26 12.21
C SER A 220 3.21 -12.71 12.35
N ARG A 221 3.32 -13.24 13.59
CA ARG A 221 3.66 -14.65 13.83
C ARG A 221 2.54 -15.59 13.38
N ASP A 222 1.31 -15.29 13.79
CA ASP A 222 0.14 -16.13 13.50
C ASP A 222 -0.18 -16.22 12.00
N LEU A 223 0.06 -15.14 11.27
CA LEU A 223 -0.25 -15.02 9.84
C LEU A 223 0.89 -15.52 8.95
N LYS A 224 2.13 -15.63 9.45
CA LYS A 224 3.30 -16.05 8.66
C LYS A 224 3.12 -17.37 7.90
N PRO A 225 2.49 -18.42 8.46
CA PRO A 225 2.23 -19.65 7.71
C PRO A 225 1.34 -19.45 6.47
N GLY A 226 0.42 -18.48 6.50
CA GLY A 226 -0.48 -18.16 5.39
C GLY A 226 0.04 -17.09 4.43
N TYR A 227 1.08 -16.34 4.81
CA TYR A 227 1.60 -15.20 4.06
C TYR A 227 2.11 -15.58 2.66
N TYR A 228 3.07 -16.50 2.57
CA TYR A 228 3.63 -16.90 1.26
C TYR A 228 2.63 -17.64 0.35
N PRO A 229 1.77 -18.55 0.86
CA PRO A 229 0.67 -19.09 0.07
C PRO A 229 -0.24 -18.01 -0.52
N PHE A 230 -0.58 -16.98 0.27
CA PHE A 230 -1.33 -15.82 -0.21
C PHE A 230 -0.55 -15.04 -1.27
N CYS A 231 0.69 -14.64 -1.00
CA CYS A 231 1.51 -13.88 -1.94
C CYS A 231 1.69 -14.61 -3.27
N ARG A 232 1.87 -15.93 -3.26
CA ARG A 232 1.99 -16.71 -4.50
C ARG A 232 0.74 -16.57 -5.38
N LEU A 233 -0.45 -16.73 -4.79
CA LEU A 233 -1.71 -16.58 -5.52
C LEU A 233 -1.93 -15.13 -5.95
N LEU A 234 -1.62 -14.18 -5.09
CA LEU A 234 -1.69 -12.74 -5.39
C LEU A 234 -0.81 -12.37 -6.59
N ILE A 235 0.44 -12.86 -6.62
CA ILE A 235 1.37 -12.69 -7.74
C ILE A 235 0.80 -13.31 -9.00
N ASP A 236 0.30 -14.55 -8.94
CA ASP A 236 -0.27 -15.25 -10.09
C ASP A 236 -1.49 -14.52 -10.67
N PHE A 237 -2.40 -14.03 -9.82
CA PHE A 237 -3.58 -13.29 -10.26
C PHE A 237 -3.19 -11.94 -10.88
N THR A 238 -2.36 -11.18 -10.18
CA THR A 238 -1.90 -9.85 -10.62
C THR A 238 -1.11 -9.97 -11.93
N ALA A 239 -0.17 -10.90 -12.04
CA ALA A 239 0.63 -11.09 -13.25
C ALA A 239 -0.21 -11.43 -14.49
N ARG A 240 -1.26 -12.25 -14.35
CA ARG A 240 -2.15 -12.59 -15.46
C ARG A 240 -2.91 -11.37 -15.98
N VAL A 241 -3.37 -10.52 -15.07
CA VAL A 241 -4.06 -9.27 -15.41
C VAL A 241 -3.10 -8.30 -16.08
N LEU A 242 -1.90 -8.16 -15.53
CA LEU A 242 -0.89 -7.23 -16.02
C LEU A 242 -0.18 -7.67 -17.29
N ALA A 243 -0.34 -8.93 -17.73
CA ALA A 243 0.23 -9.42 -19.00
C ALA A 243 -0.27 -8.66 -20.23
N ALA A 244 -1.37 -7.89 -20.10
CA ALA A 244 -1.90 -7.02 -21.15
C ALA A 244 -1.26 -5.62 -21.21
N TYR A 245 -0.34 -5.28 -20.29
CA TYR A 245 0.24 -3.93 -20.10
C TYR A 245 1.79 -3.97 -20.03
#